data_AF-A0A8S3IDB8-F1
#
_entry.id   AF-A0A8S3IDB8-F1
#
_cell.length_a   1.000
_cell.length_b   1.000
_cell.length_c   1.000
_cell.angle_alpha   90.00
_cell.angle_beta   90.00
_cell.angle_gamma   90.00
#
_symmetry.space_group_name_H-M   'P 1'
#
loop_
_entity.id
_entity.type
_entity.pdbx_description
1 polymer ?
#
loop_
_entity_poly.entity_id
_entity_poly.type
_entity_poly.pdbx_seq_one_letter_code
_entity_poly.pdbx_strand_id
1 'polypeptide(L)'
;MVRALYDIKATDMGSQSVMFKAEVDIDGREITRSYLERIDIEIILKEIQKIDTIELAEAFLLKHGENVVDRVGAEIDRIERNLRKKHPYLRHVDLEVL
;
A
#
# COMPACT_ATOMS: atom_id res chain seq x y z
N MET A 1 -3.56 -8.63 1.19
CA MET A 1 -3.08 -7.22 1.14
C MET A 1 -4.00 -6.30 1.91
N VAL A 2 -5.30 -6.23 1.63
CA VAL A 2 -6.28 -5.55 2.50
C VAL A 2 -6.79 -6.54 3.56
N ARG A 3 -6.87 -6.11 4.82
CA ARG A 3 -7.46 -6.88 5.93
C ARG A 3 -8.93 -6.54 6.12
N ALA A 4 -9.25 -5.26 6.15
CA ALA A 4 -10.60 -4.77 6.39
C ALA A 4 -10.80 -3.38 5.77
N LEU A 5 -12.07 -2.98 5.67
CA LEU A 5 -12.49 -1.66 5.24
C LEU A 5 -13.31 -1.02 6.37
N TYR A 6 -13.06 0.26 6.62
CA TYR A 6 -13.69 1.07 7.65
C TYR A 6 -14.21 2.38 7.06
N ASP A 7 -15.01 3.10 7.84
CA ASP A 7 -15.69 4.36 7.49
C ASP A 7 -16.13 4.48 6.01
N ILE A 8 -16.91 3.50 5.56
CA ILE A 8 -17.31 3.42 4.16
C ILE A 8 -18.44 4.41 3.90
N LYS A 9 -18.22 5.31 2.94
CA LYS A 9 -19.21 6.30 2.51
C LYS A 9 -19.39 6.27 0.99
N ALA A 10 -20.63 6.12 0.56
CA ALA A 10 -21.02 6.29 -0.83
C ALA A 10 -22.08 7.39 -0.95
N THR A 11 -21.90 8.30 -1.91
CA THR A 11 -22.85 9.39 -2.18
C THR A 11 -23.22 9.37 -3.65
N ASP A 12 -24.52 9.19 -3.93
CA ASP A 12 -25.07 9.35 -5.27
C ASP A 12 -25.17 10.84 -5.60
N MET A 13 -24.58 11.25 -6.71
CA MET A 13 -24.54 12.62 -7.20
C MET A 13 -25.51 12.85 -8.38
N GLY A 14 -26.36 11.86 -8.68
CA GLY A 14 -27.23 11.87 -9.85
C GLY A 14 -26.49 11.53 -11.14
N SER A 15 -27.22 11.37 -12.25
CA SER A 15 -26.67 11.02 -13.56
C SER A 15 -25.77 9.77 -13.56
N GLN A 16 -26.11 8.77 -12.74
CA GLN A 16 -25.32 7.54 -12.54
C GLN A 16 -23.87 7.82 -12.09
N SER A 17 -23.67 8.85 -11.27
CA SER A 17 -22.37 9.21 -10.73
C SER A 17 -22.36 9.03 -9.23
N VAL A 18 -21.43 8.23 -8.73
CA VAL A 18 -21.26 7.96 -7.30
C VAL A 18 -19.86 8.36 -6.85
N MET A 19 -19.76 9.02 -5.69
CA MET A 19 -18.52 9.21 -4.95
C MET A 19 -18.39 8.13 -3.88
N PHE A 20 -17.24 7.47 -3.84
CA PHE A 20 -16.93 6.41 -2.89
C PHE A 20 -15.68 6.80 -2.08
N LYS A 21 -15.80 6.75 -0.75
CA LYS A 21 -14.70 6.93 0.19
C LYS A 21 -14.67 5.76 1.16
N ALA A 22 -13.49 5.28 1.52
CA ALA A 22 -13.33 4.27 2.55
C ALA A 22 -11.93 4.33 3.16
N GLU A 23 -11.85 3.98 4.43
CA GLU A 23 -10.60 3.69 5.13
C GLU A 23 -10.22 2.22 4.90
N VAL A 24 -8.94 1.95 4.70
CA VAL A 24 -8.42 0.63 4.33
C VAL A 24 -7.37 0.19 5.34
N ASP A 25 -7.63 -0.92 6.03
CA ASP A 25 -6.62 -1.59 6.85
C ASP A 25 -5.77 -2.49 5.95
N ILE A 26 -4.47 -2.24 5.96
CA ILE A 26 -3.49 -2.91 5.13
C ILE A 26 -2.68 -3.91 5.95
N ASP A 27 -2.53 -5.13 5.41
CA ASP A 27 -1.65 -6.12 5.99
C ASP A 27 -0.18 -5.80 5.68
N GLY A 28 0.50 -5.15 6.62
CA GLY A 28 1.93 -4.83 6.50
C GLY A 28 2.83 -6.03 6.22
N ARG A 29 2.47 -7.25 6.66
CA ARG A 29 3.25 -8.47 6.34
C ARG A 29 3.09 -8.87 4.88
N GLU A 30 1.88 -8.79 4.34
CA GLU A 30 1.64 -9.10 2.93
C GLU A 30 2.22 -8.01 2.01
N ILE A 31 2.17 -6.73 2.40
CA ILE A 31 2.87 -5.66 1.67
C ILE A 31 4.36 -5.91 1.64
N THR A 32 4.96 -6.21 2.81
CA THR A 32 6.39 -6.50 2.89
C THR A 32 6.72 -7.74 2.06
N ARG A 33 5.87 -8.77 2.04
CA ARG A 33 6.08 -9.94 1.16
C ARG A 33 6.07 -9.55 -0.32
N SER A 34 5.11 -8.71 -0.75
CA SER A 34 5.07 -8.20 -2.13
C SER A 34 6.28 -7.32 -2.47
N TYR A 35 6.83 -6.61 -1.49
CA TYR A 35 8.09 -5.87 -1.65
C TYR A 35 9.28 -6.83 -1.85
N LEU A 36 9.38 -7.87 -1.02
CA LEU A 36 10.44 -8.88 -1.11
C LEU A 36 10.39 -9.70 -2.40
N GLU A 37 9.21 -9.90 -3.02
CA GLU A 37 9.09 -10.54 -4.34
C GLU A 37 9.84 -9.80 -5.46
N ARG A 38 10.13 -8.51 -5.26
CA ARG A 38 10.83 -7.66 -6.24
C ARG A 38 12.32 -7.51 -5.95
N ILE A 39 12.81 -8.10 -4.87
CA ILE A 39 14.19 -7.97 -4.42
C ILE A 39 14.80 -9.34 -4.24
N ASP A 40 16.10 -9.44 -4.53
CA ASP A 40 16.87 -10.62 -4.19
C ASP A 40 17.11 -10.67 -2.67
N ILE A 41 16.46 -11.62 -2.01
CA ILE A 41 16.58 -11.82 -0.56
C ILE A 41 18.01 -12.17 -0.14
N GLU A 42 18.83 -12.77 -1.01
CA GLU A 42 20.24 -13.05 -0.71
C GLU A 42 21.06 -11.77 -0.59
N ILE A 43 20.72 -10.74 -1.36
CA ILE A 43 21.36 -9.43 -1.26
C ILE A 43 21.00 -8.79 0.08
N ILE A 44 19.72 -8.82 0.47
CA ILE A 44 19.29 -8.30 1.77
C ILE A 44 20.00 -9.04 2.91
N LEU A 45 20.10 -10.37 2.84
CA LEU A 45 20.79 -11.14 3.88
C LEU A 45 22.27 -10.73 3.99
N LYS A 46 22.95 -10.51 2.86
CA LYS A 46 24.34 -10.00 2.85
C LYS A 46 24.45 -8.58 3.38
N GLU A 47 23.47 -7.71 3.14
CA GLU A 47 23.42 -6.36 3.72
C GLU A 47 23.26 -6.44 5.24
N ILE A 48 22.34 -7.28 5.74
CA ILE A 48 22.12 -7.49 7.18
C ILE A 48 23.38 -8.01 7.88
N GLN A 49 24.08 -8.97 7.29
CA GLN A 49 25.31 -9.54 7.84
C GLN A 49 26.46 -8.53 7.97
N LYS A 50 26.40 -7.40 7.25
CA LYS A 50 27.39 -6.33 7.28
C LYS A 50 27.05 -5.22 8.28
N ILE A 51 25.90 -5.28 8.94
CA ILE A 51 25.50 -4.28 9.94
C ILE A 51 26.28 -4.56 11.23
N ASP A 52 27.27 -3.72 11.51
CA ASP A 52 28.11 -3.78 12.70
C ASP A 52 27.98 -2.53 13.60
N THR A 53 27.38 -1.45 13.09
CA THR A 53 27.10 -0.23 13.86
C THR A 53 25.61 0.14 13.90
N ILE A 54 25.25 1.00 14.86
CA ILE A 54 23.89 1.52 15.03
C ILE A 54 23.48 2.34 13.80
N GLU A 55 24.40 3.12 13.24
CA GLU A 55 24.15 3.98 12.08
C GLU A 55 23.82 3.15 10.84
N LEU A 56 24.49 2.00 10.64
CA LEU A 56 24.18 1.08 9.55
C LEU A 56 22.84 0.39 9.75
N ALA A 57 22.48 0.06 10.99
CA ALA A 57 21.18 -0.51 11.32
C ALA A 57 20.04 0.48 11.01
N GLU A 58 20.22 1.75 11.39
CA GLU A 58 19.27 2.83 11.11
C GLU A 58 19.13 3.05 9.60
N ALA A 59 20.25 3.17 8.88
CA ALA A 59 20.24 3.34 7.43
C ALA A 59 19.53 2.18 6.69
N PHE A 60 19.74 0.94 7.15
CA PHE A 60 19.07 -0.23 6.60
C PHE A 60 17.55 -0.16 6.80
N LEU A 61 17.10 0.16 8.02
CA LEU A 61 15.67 0.26 8.34
C LEU A 61 14.99 1.41 7.60
N LEU A 62 15.65 2.56 7.47
CA LEU A 62 15.12 3.71 6.73
C LEU A 62 14.95 3.37 5.24
N LYS A 63 15.98 2.78 4.62
CA LYS A 63 15.95 2.34 3.22
C LYS A 63 14.77 1.39 2.96
N HIS A 64 14.66 0.32 3.74
CA HIS A 64 13.60 -0.66 3.49
C HIS A 64 12.22 -0.18 3.95
N GLY A 65 12.15 0.63 5.00
CA GLY A 65 10.91 1.22 5.50
C GLY A 65 10.25 2.14 4.47
N GLU A 66 11.01 3.05 3.87
CA GLU A 66 10.52 3.95 2.79
C GLU A 66 9.94 3.13 1.63
N ASN A 67 10.67 2.13 1.15
CA ASN A 67 10.20 1.30 0.03
C ASN A 67 8.94 0.49 0.36
N VAL A 68 8.77 0.05 1.60
CA VAL A 68 7.55 -0.64 2.05
C VAL A 68 6.37 0.33 2.07
N VAL A 69 6.57 1.57 2.54
CA VAL A 69 5.53 2.61 2.55
C VAL A 69 5.13 3.00 1.12
N ASP A 70 6.09 3.19 0.21
CA ASP A 70 5.83 3.43 -1.21
C ASP A 70 4.99 2.31 -1.82
N ARG A 71 5.24 1.07 -1.38
CA ARG A 71 4.46 -0.09 -1.84
C ARG A 71 3.02 -0.05 -1.37
N VAL A 72 2.75 0.46 -0.16
CA VAL A 72 1.38 0.69 0.32
C VAL A 72 0.67 1.68 -0.61
N GLY A 73 1.28 2.85 -0.88
CA GLY A 73 0.69 3.86 -1.76
C GLY A 73 0.40 3.32 -3.17
N ALA A 74 1.36 2.62 -3.76
CA ALA A 74 1.18 1.99 -5.07
C ALA A 74 0.06 0.94 -5.10
N GLU A 75 -0.17 0.24 -3.98
CA GLU A 75 -1.25 -0.73 -3.86
C GLU A 75 -2.62 -0.07 -3.73
N ILE A 76 -2.74 1.00 -2.96
CA ILE A 76 -3.97 1.80 -2.86
C ILE A 76 -4.36 2.34 -4.23
N ASP A 77 -3.42 2.98 -4.94
CA ASP A 77 -3.62 3.46 -6.30
C ASP A 77 -4.10 2.35 -7.26
N ARG A 78 -3.55 1.13 -7.11
CA ARG A 78 -3.92 -0.02 -7.92
C ARG A 78 -5.36 -0.42 -7.64
N ILE A 79 -5.78 -0.45 -6.38
CA ILE A 79 -7.14 -0.77 -5.97
C ILE A 79 -8.11 0.29 -6.50
N GLU A 80 -7.81 1.58 -6.34
CA GLU A 80 -8.64 2.68 -6.85
C GLU A 80 -8.84 2.60 -8.37
N ARG A 81 -7.75 2.41 -9.12
CA ARG A 81 -7.83 2.25 -10.57
C ARG A 81 -8.68 1.04 -10.96
N ASN A 82 -8.55 -0.09 -10.25
CA ASN A 82 -9.34 -1.28 -10.53
C ASN A 82 -10.82 -1.08 -10.22
N LEU A 83 -11.15 -0.37 -9.12
CA LEU A 83 -12.52 -0.01 -8.77
C LEU A 83 -13.15 0.87 -9.86
N ARG A 84 -12.47 1.92 -10.31
CA ARG A 84 -12.95 2.81 -11.39
C ARG A 84 -13.13 2.07 -12.71
N LYS A 85 -12.23 1.13 -13.05
CA LYS A 85 -12.35 0.30 -14.26
C LYS A 85 -13.54 -0.66 -14.20
N LYS A 86 -13.76 -1.31 -13.06
CA LYS A 86 -14.83 -2.30 -12.87
C LYS A 86 -16.21 -1.64 -12.68
N HIS A 87 -16.22 -0.43 -12.13
CA HIS A 87 -17.43 0.34 -11.83
C HIS A 87 -17.34 1.76 -12.42
N PRO A 88 -17.60 1.95 -13.72
CA PRO A 88 -17.42 3.24 -14.40
C PRO A 88 -18.30 4.38 -13.87
N TYR A 89 -19.36 4.06 -13.12
CA TYR A 89 -20.22 5.03 -12.43
C TYR A 89 -19.55 5.62 -11.18
N LEU A 90 -18.47 5.02 -10.66
CA LEU A 90 -17.65 5.60 -9.60
C LEU A 90 -16.74 6.69 -10.18
N ARG A 91 -17.18 7.94 -10.10
CA ARG A 91 -16.40 9.09 -10.62
C ARG A 91 -15.27 9.50 -9.69
N HIS A 92 -15.52 9.40 -8.39
CA HIS A 92 -14.54 9.69 -7.35
C HIS A 92 -14.41 8.46 -6.46
N VAL A 93 -13.19 7.95 -6.35
CA VAL A 93 -12.80 6.90 -5.44
C VAL A 93 -11.61 7.45 -4.67
N ASP A 94 -11.72 7.43 -3.35
CA ASP A 94 -10.75 7.95 -2.40
C ASP A 94 -10.57 6.91 -1.30
N LEU A 95 -9.40 6.27 -1.26
CA LEU A 95 -9.07 5.24 -0.29
C LEU A 95 -7.95 5.74 0.61
N GLU A 96 -8.23 5.84 1.91
CA GLU A 96 -7.26 6.28 2.90
C GLU A 96 -6.75 5.08 3.71
N VAL A 97 -5.47 5.07 4.06
CA VAL A 97 -4.90 4.02 4.92
C VAL A 97 -5.09 4.43 6.38
N LEU A 98 -5.49 3.46 7.22
CA LEU A 98 -5.64 3.63 8.67
C LEU A 98 -4.31 3.79 9.42
#